data_AF-A0A8H8A0Q7-F1
#
_entry.id   AF-A0A8H8A0Q7-F1
#
_cell.length_a   1.000
_cell.length_b   1.000
_cell.length_c   1.000
_cell.angle_alpha   90.00
_cell.angle_beta   90.00
_cell.angle_gamma   90.00
#
_symmetry.space_group_name_H-M   'P 1'
#
loop_
_entity.id
_entity.type
_entity.pdbx_description
1 polymer ?
#
loop_
_entity_poly.entity_id
_entity_poly.type
_entity_poly.pdbx_seq_one_letter_code
_entity_poly.pdbx_strand_id
1 'polypeptide(L)'
;MASHDLTALQTPLDLLRMTKVPMGGTNSVGHVVATVNEVLRDHVPKVTIPFIGDLPMHGPRVEECDHTVDKVTGTRRFVVDHVDGSSFVS
;
A
#
# COMPACT_ATOMS: atom_id res chain seq x y z
N MET A 1 10.83 -2.53 -29.92
CA MET A 1 11.63 -3.48 -29.12
C MET A 1 11.64 -2.96 -27.70
N ALA A 2 11.15 -3.80 -26.79
CA ALA A 2 10.21 -3.39 -25.77
C ALA A 2 10.91 -3.33 -24.41
N SER A 3 10.58 -2.35 -23.57
CA SER A 3 11.19 -2.12 -22.23
C SER A 3 11.30 -3.38 -21.37
N HIS A 4 10.42 -4.36 -21.59
CA HIS A 4 10.47 -5.70 -21.00
C HIS A 4 11.79 -6.45 -21.24
N ASP A 5 12.39 -6.33 -22.42
CA ASP A 5 13.64 -7.04 -22.78
C ASP A 5 14.83 -6.50 -21.97
N LEU A 6 14.79 -5.21 -21.59
CA LEU A 6 15.81 -4.57 -20.73
C LEU A 6 15.79 -5.10 -19.30
N THR A 7 14.70 -5.76 -18.91
CA THR A 7 14.46 -6.29 -17.57
C THR A 7 14.50 -7.81 -17.53
N ALA A 8 15.07 -8.44 -18.58
CA ALA A 8 15.24 -9.89 -18.61
C ALA A 8 16.24 -10.35 -17.54
N LEU A 9 15.96 -11.50 -16.92
CA LEU A 9 16.75 -12.11 -15.86
C LEU A 9 17.11 -13.54 -16.26
N GLN A 10 18.39 -13.87 -16.27
CA GLN A 10 18.84 -15.25 -16.44
C GLN A 10 18.66 -16.02 -15.13
N THR A 11 17.96 -17.14 -15.18
CA THR A 11 17.93 -18.13 -14.09
C THR A 11 18.76 -19.36 -14.48
N PRO A 12 19.08 -20.27 -13.54
CA PRO A 12 19.71 -21.54 -13.89
C PRO A 12 18.90 -22.42 -14.85
N LEU A 13 17.59 -22.17 -14.97
CA LEU A 13 16.69 -22.94 -15.83
C LEU A 13 16.53 -22.31 -17.23
N ASP A 14 16.26 -21.00 -17.28
CA ASP A 14 16.07 -20.27 -18.54
C ASP A 14 16.11 -18.74 -18.33
N LEU A 15 16.03 -17.99 -19.44
CA LEU A 15 15.85 -16.54 -19.47
C LEU A 15 14.38 -16.17 -19.20
N LEU A 16 14.15 -15.38 -18.16
CA LEU A 16 12.84 -14.84 -17.83
C LEU A 16 12.74 -13.38 -18.25
N ARG A 17 11.57 -12.94 -18.69
CA ARG A 17 11.28 -11.57 -19.09
C ARG A 17 10.24 -10.97 -18.16
N MET A 18 10.53 -9.80 -17.57
CA MET A 18 9.56 -9.14 -16.69
C MET A 18 8.43 -8.52 -17.52
N THR A 19 7.20 -8.83 -17.16
CA THR A 19 5.98 -8.26 -17.77
C THR A 19 5.40 -7.10 -16.97
N LYS A 20 6.00 -6.80 -15.81
CA LYS A 20 5.62 -5.72 -14.89
C LYS A 20 6.85 -4.87 -14.56
N VAL A 21 6.62 -3.71 -13.97
CA VAL A 21 7.68 -2.85 -13.41
C VAL A 21 8.50 -3.67 -12.42
N PRO A 22 9.82 -3.84 -12.62
CA PRO A 22 10.64 -4.68 -11.75
C PRO A 22 10.89 -3.99 -10.40
N MET A 23 10.93 -4.77 -9.33
CA MET A 23 11.45 -4.28 -8.05
C MET A 23 12.94 -3.92 -8.20
N GLY A 24 13.37 -2.79 -7.63
CA GLY A 24 14.77 -2.34 -7.68
C GLY A 24 15.19 -1.61 -8.96
N GLY A 25 14.29 -1.39 -9.94
CA GLY A 25 14.56 -0.49 -11.06
C GLY A 25 14.60 0.97 -10.60
N THR A 26 15.57 1.76 -11.09
CA THR A 26 15.77 3.17 -10.68
C THR A 26 14.51 4.01 -10.77
N ASN A 27 13.70 3.79 -11.82
CA ASN A 27 12.47 4.53 -12.07
C ASN A 27 11.22 3.82 -11.55
N SER A 28 11.34 2.60 -11.03
CA SER A 28 10.20 1.77 -10.66
C SER A 28 9.32 2.43 -9.61
N VAL A 29 9.94 3.04 -8.59
CA VAL A 29 9.23 3.78 -7.54
C VAL A 29 8.48 4.98 -8.14
N GLY A 30 9.12 5.74 -9.03
CA GLY A 30 8.50 6.89 -9.68
C GLY A 30 7.24 6.50 -10.47
N HIS A 31 7.31 5.40 -11.22
CA HIS A 31 6.16 4.86 -11.95
C HIS A 31 5.03 4.40 -11.02
N VAL A 32 5.36 3.68 -9.95
CA VAL A 32 4.36 3.19 -8.99
C VAL A 32 3.69 4.36 -8.26
N VAL A 33 4.47 5.30 -7.73
CA VAL A 33 3.92 6.47 -7.01
C VAL A 33 3.04 7.33 -7.92
N ALA A 34 3.45 7.56 -9.18
CA ALA A 34 2.62 8.30 -10.14
C ALA A 34 1.28 7.59 -10.40
N THR A 35 1.32 6.28 -10.62
CA THR A 35 0.11 5.47 -10.85
C THR A 35 -0.80 5.46 -9.63
N VAL A 36 -0.24 5.31 -8.43
CA VAL A 36 -1.00 5.34 -7.19
C VAL A 36 -1.65 6.71 -6.98
N ASN A 37 -0.92 7.80 -7.21
CA ASN A 37 -1.47 9.16 -7.08
C ASN A 37 -2.60 9.42 -8.09
N GLU A 38 -2.57 8.79 -9.25
CA GLU A 38 -3.67 8.86 -10.22
C GLU A 38 -4.89 8.07 -9.73
N VAL A 39 -4.69 6.83 -9.27
CA VAL A 39 -5.78 5.96 -8.79
C VAL A 39 -6.42 6.49 -7.51
N LEU A 40 -5.63 7.06 -6.61
CA LEU A 40 -6.07 7.56 -5.30
C LEU A 40 -6.26 9.09 -5.29
N ARG A 41 -6.38 9.72 -6.46
CA ARG A 41 -6.45 11.18 -6.58
C ARG A 41 -7.47 11.82 -5.64
N ASP A 42 -8.64 11.20 -5.48
CA ASP A 42 -9.72 11.74 -4.65
C ASP A 42 -9.50 11.54 -3.14
N HIS A 43 -8.58 10.65 -2.79
CA HIS A 43 -8.25 10.27 -1.41
C HIS A 43 -6.94 10.89 -0.91
N VAL A 44 -6.08 11.38 -1.80
CA VAL A 44 -4.85 12.10 -1.44
C VAL A 44 -5.14 13.60 -1.27
N PRO A 45 -4.64 14.27 -0.21
CA PRO A 45 -3.88 13.74 0.92
C PRO A 45 -4.77 13.36 2.12
N LYS A 46 -6.10 13.46 2.00
CA LYS A 46 -7.04 13.39 3.13
C LYS A 46 -7.02 12.04 3.87
N VAL A 47 -6.90 10.95 3.11
CA VAL A 47 -7.00 9.57 3.61
C VAL A 47 -5.64 8.87 3.57
N THR A 48 -4.82 9.18 2.57
CA THR A 48 -3.50 8.56 2.40
C THR A 48 -2.53 9.50 1.70
N ILE A 49 -1.25 9.33 1.99
CA ILE A 49 -0.15 10.06 1.35
C ILE A 49 0.85 9.01 0.85
N PRO A 50 0.74 8.56 -0.42
CA PRO A 50 1.65 7.59 -1.00
C PRO A 50 3.11 8.06 -0.91
N PHE A 51 3.95 7.18 -0.37
CA PHE A 51 5.40 7.38 -0.29
C PHE A 51 6.12 6.12 -0.77
N ILE A 52 7.44 6.19 -0.95
CA ILE A 52 8.26 5.14 -1.57
C ILE A 52 7.95 3.74 -0.99
N GLY A 53 7.17 2.94 -1.73
CA GLY A 53 6.78 1.59 -1.32
C GLY A 53 5.66 1.50 -0.27
N ASP A 54 5.23 2.63 0.30
CA ASP A 54 4.27 2.71 1.39
C ASP A 54 3.01 3.50 1.00
N LEU A 55 1.86 2.99 1.42
CA LEU A 55 0.57 3.66 1.31
C LEU A 55 0.00 3.89 2.71
N PRO A 56 0.56 4.84 3.48
CA PRO A 56 0.09 5.09 4.82
C PRO A 56 -1.37 5.55 4.77
N MET A 57 -2.24 4.85 5.48
CA MET A 57 -3.62 5.26 5.69
C MET A 57 -3.68 6.07 6.99
N HIS A 58 -4.36 7.21 6.97
CA HIS A 58 -4.59 7.97 8.19
C HIS A 58 -5.45 7.13 9.14
N GLY A 59 -4.94 6.93 10.35
CA GLY A 59 -5.72 6.32 11.42
C GLY A 59 -6.84 7.26 11.91
N PRO A 60 -7.73 6.76 12.78
CA PRO A 60 -8.73 7.59 13.44
C PRO A 60 -8.07 8.77 14.15
N ARG A 61 -8.82 9.86 14.31
CA ARG A 61 -8.31 11.04 15.04
C ARG A 61 -8.00 10.64 16.48
N VAL A 62 -7.04 11.31 17.11
CA VAL A 62 -6.60 10.95 18.48
C VAL A 62 -7.77 11.01 19.47
N GLU A 63 -8.73 11.90 19.24
CA GLU A 63 -9.94 12.03 20.07
C GLU A 63 -10.91 10.84 19.91
N GLU A 64 -10.87 10.15 18.77
CA GLU A 64 -11.68 8.96 18.44
C GLU A 64 -10.90 7.65 18.68
N CYS A 65 -9.61 7.75 19.02
CA CYS A 65 -8.79 6.60 19.31
C CYS A 65 -9.16 6.00 20.67
N ASP A 66 -10.01 4.97 20.64
CA ASP A 66 -10.16 4.10 21.79
C ASP A 66 -8.87 3.28 21.98
N HIS A 67 -8.07 3.68 22.98
CA HIS A 67 -6.85 3.00 23.37
C HIS A 67 -7.10 1.76 24.23
N THR A 68 -8.36 1.45 24.54
CA THR A 68 -8.67 0.23 25.26
C THR A 68 -8.31 -1.00 24.43
N VAL A 69 -7.80 -1.99 25.14
CA VAL A 69 -7.44 -3.28 24.56
C VAL A 69 -8.57 -4.23 24.85
N ASP A 70 -9.05 -4.90 23.81
CA ASP A 70 -9.98 -5.99 23.97
C ASP A 70 -9.33 -7.10 24.79
N LYS A 71 -9.96 -7.46 25.92
CA LYS A 71 -9.36 -8.38 26.89
C LYS A 71 -9.31 -9.84 26.38
N VAL A 72 -10.09 -10.17 25.36
CA VAL A 72 -10.16 -11.52 24.80
C VAL A 72 -9.09 -11.72 23.74
N THR A 73 -8.90 -10.74 22.85
CA THR A 73 -7.97 -10.80 21.72
C THR A 73 -6.62 -10.13 21.98
N GLY A 74 -6.52 -9.27 23.01
CA GLY A 74 -5.33 -8.43 23.24
C GLY A 74 -5.14 -7.34 22.19
N THR A 75 -6.14 -7.10 21.33
CA THR A 75 -6.08 -6.16 20.21
C THR A 75 -6.68 -4.82 20.61
N ARG A 76 -6.19 -3.70 20.06
CA ARG A 76 -6.82 -2.38 20.28
C ARG A 76 -8.25 -2.39 19.76
N ARG A 77 -9.19 -1.85 20.54
CA ARG A 77 -10.63 -1.89 20.27
C ARG A 77 -10.98 -1.39 18.87
N PHE A 78 -10.39 -0.29 18.42
CA PHE A 78 -10.65 0.26 17.08
C PHE A 78 -10.34 -0.71 15.92
N VAL A 79 -9.39 -1.64 16.10
CA VAL A 79 -9.05 -2.65 15.08
C VAL A 79 -10.13 -3.73 15.04
N VAL A 80 -10.61 -4.15 16.21
CA VAL A 80 -11.69 -5.14 16.34
C VAL A 80 -12.97 -4.57 15.72
N ASP A 81 -13.32 -3.33 16.07
CA ASP A 81 -14.53 -2.68 15.55
C ASP A 81 -14.47 -2.50 14.01
N HIS A 82 -13.28 -2.26 13.45
CA HIS A 82 -13.07 -2.18 12.00
C HIS A 82 -13.29 -3.52 11.30
N VAL A 83 -12.77 -4.61 11.87
CA VAL A 83 -12.93 -5.97 11.31
C VAL A 83 -14.38 -6.44 11.42
N ASP A 84 -15.05 -6.11 12.52
CA ASP A 84 -16.45 -6.50 12.78
C ASP A 84 -17.46 -5.62 12.00
N GLY A 85 -16.99 -4.75 11.10
CA GLY A 85 -17.84 -3.87 10.28
C GLY A 85 -18.59 -2.82 11.11
N SER A 86 -18.16 -2.60 12.36
CA SER A 86 -18.82 -1.74 13.34
C SER A 86 -18.17 -0.36 13.44
N SER A 87 -17.19 -0.03 12.60
CA SER A 87 -16.56 1.31 12.62
C SER A 87 -16.44 2.00 11.26
N PHE A 88 -16.75 3.30 11.34
CA PHE A 88 -16.37 4.39 10.44
C PHE A 88 -17.04 4.41 9.06
N VAL A 89 -18.28 4.91 9.03
CA VAL A 89 -18.74 5.67 7.86
C VAL A 89 -17.91 6.96 7.83
N SER A 90 -16.96 7.04 6.89
CA SER A 90 -16.26 8.27 6.52
C SER A 90 -17.20 9.26 5.83
#